data_AF-A0A7V0PLT4-F1
#
_entry.id   AF-A0A7V0PLT4-F1
#
_cell.length_a   1.000
_cell.length_b   1.000
_cell.length_c   1.000
_cell.angle_alpha   90.00
_cell.angle_beta   90.00
_cell.angle_gamma   90.00
#
_symmetry.space_group_name_H-M   'P 1'
#
loop_
_entity.id
_entity.type
_entity.pdbx_description
1 polymer ?
#
loop_
_entity_poly.entity_id
_entity_poly.type
_entity_poly.pdbx_seq_one_letter_code
_entity_poly.pdbx_strand_id
1 'polypeptide(L)' 'MARARSEVRRLLVVEDDPGLQSQLRWCFDGFDVHVAGDRHSALEMLDRHRAPVVTLDLGL' A
#
# COMPACT_ATOMS: atom_id res chain seq x y z
N MET A 1 17.68 -19.93 -10.75
CA MET A 1 17.23 -18.53 -10.84
C MET A 1 17.44 -17.89 -9.48
N ALA A 2 18.33 -16.91 -9.38
CA ALA A 2 18.66 -16.27 -8.12
C ALA A 2 17.42 -15.53 -7.58
N ARG A 3 16.88 -15.98 -6.45
CA ARG A 3 15.87 -15.23 -5.73
C ARG A 3 16.57 -13.98 -5.20
N ALA A 4 16.28 -12.83 -5.82
CA ALA A 4 16.84 -11.56 -5.42
C ALA A 4 16.51 -11.28 -3.94
N ARG A 5 17.40 -10.52 -3.30
CA ARG A 5 17.47 -10.11 -1.89
C ARG A 5 16.10 -9.90 -1.20
N SER A 6 16.10 -10.07 0.12
CA SER A 6 15.02 -9.70 1.05
C SER A 6 14.79 -8.18 1.08
N GLU A 7 14.42 -7.58 -0.06
CA GLU A 7 13.96 -6.21 -0.10
C GLU A 7 12.57 -6.17 0.52
N VAL A 8 12.38 -5.27 1.49
CA VAL A 8 11.06 -5.01 2.06
C VAL A 8 10.16 -4.58 0.90
N ARG A 9 9.11 -5.36 0.68
CA ARG A 9 8.22 -5.16 -0.48
C ARG A 9 7.31 -3.99 -0.18
N ARG A 10 7.37 -2.95 -1.01
CA ARG A 10 6.48 -1.79 -0.92
C ARG A 10 5.06 -2.15 -1.34
N LEU A 11 4.07 -1.69 -0.60
CA LEU A 11 2.65 -1.85 -0.88
C LEU A 11 1.97 -0.50 -0.70
N LEU A 12 1.13 -0.10 -1.65
CA LEU A 12 0.24 1.06 -1.49
C LEU A 12 -1.19 0.56 -1.24
N VAL A 13 -1.82 1.04 -0.19
CA VAL A 13 -3.23 0.80 0.13
C VAL A 13 -4.01 2.08 -0.12
N VAL A 14 -5.07 2.01 -0.93
CA VAL A 14 -6.02 3.11 -1.15
C VAL A 14 -7.34 2.73 -0.49
N GLU A 15 -7.67 3.41 0.61
CA GLU A 15 -8.75 3.09 1.54
C GLU A 15 -9.13 4.35 2.33
N ASP A 16 -10.39 4.78 2.30
CA ASP A 16 -10.83 6.01 2.97
C ASP A 16 -11.16 5.79 4.45
N ASP A 17 -11.50 4.57 4.88
CA ASP A 17 -11.81 4.28 6.28
C ASP A 17 -10.53 4.11 7.14
N PRO A 18 -10.28 4.98 8.14
CA PRO A 18 -9.07 4.90 8.97
C PRO A 18 -8.96 3.62 9.81
N GLY A 19 -10.10 3.00 10.13
CA GLY A 19 -10.17 1.72 10.83
C GLY A 19 -9.62 0.60 9.96
N LEU A 20 -10.08 0.50 8.71
CA LEU A 20 -9.59 -0.45 7.71
C LEU A 20 -8.13 -0.21 7.36
N GLN A 21 -7.71 1.05 7.21
CA GLN A 21 -6.29 1.37 7.00
C GLN A 21 -5.39 0.82 8.12
N SER A 22 -5.84 0.87 9.38
CA SER A 22 -5.08 0.35 10.52
C SER A 22 -5.02 -1.17 10.52
N GLN A 23 -6.15 -1.82 10.21
CA GLN A 23 -6.23 -3.28 10.08
C GLN A 23 -5.34 -3.80 8.95
N LEU A 24 -5.37 -3.15 7.78
CA LEU A 24 -4.57 -3.54 6.62
C LEU A 24 -3.06 -3.39 6.89
N ARG A 25 -2.63 -2.35 7.62
CA ARG A 25 -1.23 -2.23 8.08
C ARG A 25 -0.80 -3.41 8.94
N TRP A 26 -1.67 -3.94 9.79
CA TRP A 26 -1.37 -5.14 10.59
C TRP A 26 -1.35 -6.41 9.75
N CYS A 27 -2.29 -6.57 8.81
CA CYS A 27 -2.33 -7.73 7.92
C CYS A 27 -1.10 -7.84 7.00
N PHE A 28 -0.45 -6.72 6.70
CA PHE A 28 0.73 -6.63 5.82
C PHE A 28 2.00 -6.22 6.57
N ASP A 29 2.20 -6.64 7.83
CA ASP A 29 3.36 -6.32 8.67
C ASP A 29 4.74 -6.68 8.06
N GLY A 30 4.79 -7.61 7.11
CA GLY A 30 5.99 -7.94 6.32
C GLY A 30 6.26 -7.06 5.08
N PHE A 31 5.49 -5.99 4.89
CA PHE A 31 5.61 -5.04 3.78
C PHE A 31 5.88 -3.62 4.28
N ASP A 32 6.46 -2.78 3.43
CA ASP A 32 6.51 -1.34 3.64
C ASP A 32 5.19 -0.75 3.14
N VAL A 33 4.24 -0.57 4.06
CA VAL A 33 2.86 -0.19 3.75
C VAL A 33 2.71 1.33 3.74
N HIS A 34 2.39 1.87 2.57
CA HIS A 34 1.96 3.24 2.35
C HIS A 34 0.44 3.26 2.21
N VAL A 35 -0.21 4.32 2.70
CA VAL A 35 -1.67 4.42 2.70
C VAL A 35 -2.11 5.80 2.22
N ALA A 36 -3.07 5.80 1.30
CA ALA A 36 -3.75 6.98 0.80
C ALA A 36 -5.26 6.86 1.07
N GLY A 37 -5.87 7.96 1.54
CA GLY A 37 -7.30 8.01 1.83
C GLY A 37 -8.16 8.45 0.64
N ASP A 38 -7.53 8.89 -0.45
CA ASP A 38 -8.23 9.43 -1.60
C ASP A 38 -7.39 9.29 -2.87
N ARG A 39 -8.01 9.59 -4.02
CA ARG A 39 -7.37 9.50 -5.33
C ARG A 39 -6.13 10.39 -5.47
N HIS A 40 -6.18 11.62 -4.96
CA HIS A 40 -5.08 12.58 -5.11
C HIS A 40 -3.86 12.09 -4.34
N SER A 41 -4.04 11.79 -3.06
CA SER A 41 -2.97 11.25 -2.21
C SER A 41 -2.43 9.91 -2.74
N ALA A 42 -3.29 9.06 -3.32
CA ALA A 42 -2.86 7.81 -3.93
C ALA A 42 -1.92 8.01 -5.13
N LEU A 43 -2.22 8.97 -6.01
CA LEU A 43 -1.37 9.28 -7.17
C LEU A 43 -0.02 9.88 -6.74
N GLU A 44 -0.03 10.78 -5.75
CA GLU A 44 1.21 11.32 -5.18
C GLU A 44 2.08 10.24 -4.55
N MET A 45 1.46 9.33 -3.78
CA MET A 45 2.17 8.21 -3.18
C MET A 45 2.70 7.22 -4.21
N LEU A 46 1.95 6.95 -5.27
CA LEU A 46 2.38 6.06 -6.33
C LEU A 46 3.63 6.61 -7.05
N ASP A 47 3.66 7.90 -7.34
CA ASP A 47 4.82 8.54 -7.97
C ASP A 47 6.05 8.54 -7.05
N ARG A 48 5.85 8.89 -5.77
CA ARG A 48 6.91 8.95 -4.75
C ARG A 48 7.49 7.59 -4.41
N HIS A 49 6.63 6.63 -4.12
CA HIS A 49 7.04 5.34 -3.55
C HIS A 49 7.21 4.25 -4.61
N ARG A 50 6.70 4.44 -5.83
CA ARG A 50 6.78 3.46 -6.92
C ARG A 50 6.42 2.04 -6.45
N ALA A 51 5.33 1.94 -5.68
CA ALA A 51 4.87 0.67 -5.15
C ALA A 51 4.50 -0.27 -6.30
N PRO A 52 5.05 -1.49 -6.38
CA PRO A 52 4.77 -2.42 -7.48
C PRO A 52 3.38 -3.05 -7.38
N VAL A 53 2.74 -2.98 -6.21
CA VAL A 53 1.40 -3.50 -5.95
C VAL A 53 0.59 -2.42 -5.23
N VAL A 54 -0.67 -2.27 -5.64
CA VAL A 54 -1.63 -1.34 -5.05
C VAL A 54 -2.92 -2.09 -4.73
N THR A 55 -3.45 -1.95 -3.52
CA THR A 55 -4.84 -2.33 -3.21
C THR A 55 -5.72 -1.10 -3.35
N LEU A 56 -6.91 -1.29 -3.90
CA LEU A 56 -7.87 -0.21 -4.13
C LEU A 56 -9.22 -0.67 -3.59
N ASP A 57 -9.73 0.04 -2.59
CA ASP A 57 -11.13 -0.09 -2.21
C ASP A 57 -12.04 0.60 -3.24
N LEU A 58 -13.16 -0.06 -3.54
CA LEU A 58 -14.16 0.40 -4.49
C LEU A 58 -15.51 0.68 -3.82
N GLY A 59 -15.63 0.50 -2.50
CA GLY A 59 -16.81 0.86 -1.71
C GLY A 59 -18.11 0.22 -2.18
N LEU A 60 -18.21 -1.11 -2.09
CA LEU A 60 -19.44 -1.86 -2.41
C LEU A 60 -20.51 -1.78 -1.32
#